data_AF-A0A225URY0-F1
#
_entry.id   AF-A0A225URY0-F1
#
_cell.length_a   1.000
_cell.length_b   1.000
_cell.length_c   1.000
_cell.angle_alpha   90.00
_cell.angle_beta   90.00
_cell.angle_gamma   90.00
#
_symmetry.space_group_name_H-M   'P 1'
#
loop_
_entity.id
_entity.type
_entity.pdbx_description
1 polymer ?
#
loop_
_entity_poly.entity_id
_entity_poly.type
_entity_poly.pdbx_seq_one_letter_code
_entity_poly.pdbx_strand_id
1 'polypeptide(L)'
;GVEAIVENWKLLSFYHDEVQIRLQRMEQITQDSLLAFAMIRLTITKKTLQYLYPHLIDNNDKGTAALAAKLLNQHLLVRGSVRFDWDSVNERVVRLESKFDILSPILKLVGSLENVVRVFEEALVTPEGRFLLIDKIK
;
A
#
# COMPACT_ATOMS: atom_id res chain seq x y z
N GLY A 1 7.63 -12.19 -10.41
CA GLY A 1 7.11 -12.53 -11.75
C GLY A 1 5.77 -11.88 -11.97
N VAL A 2 5.11 -12.15 -13.10
CA VAL A 2 3.79 -11.59 -13.44
C VAL A 2 2.73 -11.99 -12.40
N GLU A 3 2.85 -13.20 -11.87
CA GLU A 3 1.97 -13.77 -10.84
C GLU A 3 1.98 -12.91 -9.58
N ALA A 4 3.16 -12.46 -9.13
CA ALA A 4 3.28 -11.60 -7.95
C ALA A 4 2.64 -10.22 -8.17
N ILE A 5 2.71 -9.68 -9.39
CA ILE A 5 2.05 -8.40 -9.74
C ILE A 5 0.53 -8.58 -9.69
N VAL A 6 0.01 -9.63 -10.33
CA VAL A 6 -1.42 -9.96 -10.33
C VAL A 6 -1.92 -10.20 -8.91
N GLU A 7 -1.16 -10.92 -8.09
CA GLU A 7 -1.53 -11.17 -6.69
C GLU A 7 -1.56 -9.87 -5.88
N ASN A 8 -0.59 -8.98 -6.06
CA ASN A 8 -0.61 -7.68 -5.39
C ASN A 8 -1.84 -6.85 -5.79
N TRP A 9 -2.28 -6.90 -7.05
CA TRP A 9 -3.51 -6.25 -7.51
C TRP A 9 -4.77 -6.87 -6.90
N LYS A 10 -4.80 -8.20 -6.78
CA LYS A 10 -5.90 -8.90 -6.10
C LYS A 10 -5.98 -8.50 -4.64
N LEU A 11 -4.86 -8.50 -3.92
CA LEU A 11 -4.80 -8.12 -2.50
C LEU A 11 -5.23 -6.67 -2.30
N LEU A 12 -4.72 -5.73 -3.11
CA LEU A 12 -5.11 -4.32 -3.04
C LEU A 12 -6.63 -4.15 -3.22
N SER A 13 -7.19 -4.82 -4.24
CA SER A 13 -8.64 -4.77 -4.54
C SER A 13 -9.49 -5.54 -3.53
N PHE A 14 -8.91 -6.56 -2.89
CA PHE A 14 -9.57 -7.35 -1.87
C PHE A 14 -9.63 -6.58 -0.55
N TYR A 15 -8.53 -6.00 -0.09
CA TYR A 15 -8.50 -5.33 1.22
C TYR A 15 -9.15 -3.94 1.22
N HIS A 16 -9.18 -3.25 0.08
CA HIS A 16 -9.67 -1.88 0.00
C HIS A 16 -10.81 -1.75 -1.01
N ASP A 17 -11.72 -0.82 -0.73
CA ASP A 17 -12.80 -0.45 -1.65
C ASP A 17 -12.47 0.88 -2.34
N GLU A 18 -13.15 1.17 -3.45
CA GLU A 18 -12.96 2.36 -4.29
C GLU A 18 -11.49 2.59 -4.74
N VAL A 19 -10.75 1.51 -5.00
CA VAL A 19 -9.38 1.61 -5.50
C VAL A 19 -9.38 2.27 -6.88
N GLN A 20 -8.76 3.45 -6.99
CA GLN A 20 -8.58 4.18 -8.24
C GLN A 20 -7.13 4.60 -8.38
N ILE A 21 -6.56 4.36 -9.57
CA ILE A 21 -5.14 4.59 -9.83
C ILE A 21 -5.04 5.57 -10.96
N ARG A 22 -4.27 6.62 -10.74
CA ARG A 22 -4.04 7.66 -11.73
C ARG A 22 -2.55 7.82 -11.95
N LEU A 23 -2.12 7.51 -13.17
CA LEU A 23 -0.81 7.91 -13.64
C LEU A 23 -0.74 9.44 -13.63
N GLN A 24 0.28 9.99 -12.99
CA GLN A 24 0.50 11.42 -12.90
C GLN A 24 1.47 11.88 -13.99
N ARG A 25 2.60 11.18 -14.11
CA ARG A 25 3.63 11.42 -15.12
C ARG A 25 4.54 10.22 -15.27
N MET A 26 5.32 10.23 -16.33
CA MET A 26 6.33 9.23 -16.63
C MET A 26 7.65 9.94 -16.94
N GLU A 27 8.74 9.40 -16.42
CA GLU A 27 10.09 9.92 -16.60
C GLU A 27 10.97 8.79 -17.12
N GLN A 28 11.59 9.00 -18.28
CA GLN A 28 12.61 8.08 -18.78
C GLN A 28 13.88 8.26 -17.96
N ILE A 29 14.42 7.17 -17.40
CA ILE A 29 15.62 7.20 -16.54
C ILE A 29 16.86 6.79 -17.34
N THR A 30 16.74 5.75 -18.15
CA THR A 30 17.76 5.25 -19.09
C THR A 30 17.05 4.84 -20.38
N GLN A 31 17.76 4.38 -21.42
CA GLN A 31 17.10 3.84 -22.61
C GLN A 31 16.17 2.65 -22.29
N ASP A 32 16.49 1.88 -21.26
CA ASP A 32 15.82 0.62 -20.89
C ASP A 32 15.06 0.71 -19.57
N SER A 33 14.80 1.92 -19.06
CA SER A 33 14.15 2.12 -17.77
C SER A 33 13.24 3.35 -17.72
N LEU A 34 12.08 3.19 -17.11
CA LEU A 34 11.07 4.24 -16.89
C LEU A 34 10.67 4.29 -15.42
N LEU A 35 10.46 5.50 -14.91
CA LEU A 35 9.81 5.75 -13.63
C LEU A 35 8.44 6.38 -13.86
N ALA A 36 7.39 5.65 -13.50
CA ALA A 36 6.01 6.13 -13.54
C ALA A 36 5.59 6.61 -12.16
N PHE A 37 5.14 7.86 -12.04
CA PHE A 37 4.59 8.39 -10.80
C PHE A 37 3.08 8.21 -10.79
N ALA A 38 2.55 7.65 -9.71
CA ALA A 38 1.14 7.31 -9.59
C ALA A 38 0.55 7.84 -8.30
N MET A 39 -0.77 8.04 -8.34
CA MET A 39 -1.61 8.34 -7.20
C MET A 39 -2.68 7.27 -7.09
N ILE A 40 -2.82 6.69 -5.91
CA ILE A 40 -3.82 5.68 -5.59
C ILE A 40 -4.80 6.29 -4.59
N ARG A 41 -6.07 6.35 -4.96
CA ARG A 41 -7.17 6.59 -4.04
C ARG A 41 -7.70 5.24 -3.59
N LEU A 42 -7.90 5.06 -2.30
CA LEU A 42 -8.48 3.84 -1.74
C LEU A 42 -9.22 4.16 -0.44
N THR A 43 -10.10 3.28 0.00
CA THR A 43 -10.84 3.45 1.26
C THR A 43 -10.39 2.41 2.28
N ILE A 44 -10.11 2.85 3.51
CA ILE A 44 -9.95 1.94 4.65
C ILE A 44 -11.35 1.53 5.11
N THR A 45 -11.69 0.27 4.95
CA THR A 45 -12.99 -0.30 5.35
C THR A 45 -12.85 -1.13 6.61
N LYS A 46 -13.98 -1.64 7.13
CA LYS A 46 -13.97 -2.64 8.21
C LYS A 46 -13.14 -3.87 7.84
N LYS A 47 -13.27 -4.34 6.59
CA LYS A 47 -12.48 -5.44 6.01
C LYS A 47 -10.99 -5.10 6.00
N THR A 48 -10.62 -3.88 5.62
CA THR A 48 -9.22 -3.43 5.68
C THR A 48 -8.66 -3.56 7.10
N LEU A 49 -9.39 -3.07 8.11
CA LEU A 49 -8.95 -3.18 9.51
C LEU A 49 -8.84 -4.63 9.96
N GLN A 50 -9.85 -5.46 9.64
CA GLN A 50 -9.86 -6.88 10.01
C GLN A 50 -8.68 -7.67 9.46
N TYR A 51 -8.27 -7.41 8.22
CA TYR A 51 -7.22 -8.19 7.57
C TYR A 51 -5.84 -7.56 7.62
N LEU A 52 -5.73 -6.23 7.66
CA LEU A 52 -4.42 -5.55 7.63
C LEU A 52 -4.00 -4.97 8.98
N TYR A 53 -4.95 -4.73 9.89
CA TYR A 53 -4.69 -4.14 11.20
C TYR A 53 -5.47 -4.88 12.31
N PRO A 54 -5.42 -6.23 12.37
CA PRO A 54 -6.25 -7.01 13.30
C PRO A 54 -5.99 -6.63 14.77
N HIS A 55 -4.75 -6.26 15.11
CA HIS A 55 -4.38 -5.81 16.45
C HIS A 55 -5.10 -4.53 16.89
N LEU A 56 -5.59 -3.70 15.96
CA LEU A 56 -6.35 -2.50 16.30
C LEU A 56 -7.82 -2.79 16.65
N ILE A 57 -8.33 -3.98 16.31
CA ILE A 57 -9.73 -4.37 16.53
C ILE A 57 -9.88 -5.44 17.63
N ASP A 58 -8.89 -6.30 17.81
CA ASP A 58 -8.96 -7.44 18.75
C ASP A 58 -8.50 -7.07 20.16
N ASN A 59 -7.83 -5.93 20.32
CA ASN A 59 -7.23 -5.55 21.59
C ASN A 59 -8.22 -4.75 22.45
N ASN A 60 -8.34 -5.09 23.73
CA ASN A 60 -9.19 -4.37 24.70
C ASN A 60 -8.58 -3.01 25.12
N ASP A 61 -7.48 -2.57 24.49
CA ASP A 61 -6.89 -1.27 24.72
C ASP A 61 -7.71 -0.15 24.06
N LYS A 62 -8.19 0.79 24.87
CA LYS A 62 -8.94 1.96 24.41
C LYS A 62 -8.15 2.81 23.41
N GLY A 63 -6.82 2.83 23.51
CA GLY A 63 -5.95 3.53 22.57
C GLY A 63 -6.05 2.96 21.16
N THR A 64 -5.89 1.64 21.02
CA THR A 64 -6.02 0.94 19.73
C THR A 64 -7.41 1.09 19.09
N ALA A 65 -8.48 0.96 19.88
CA ALA A 65 -9.85 1.15 19.39
C ALA A 65 -10.09 2.57 18.86
N ALA A 66 -9.51 3.59 19.50
CA ALA A 66 -9.58 4.97 19.01
C ALA A 66 -8.80 5.17 17.70
N LEU A 67 -7.68 4.48 17.52
CA LEU A 67 -6.93 4.49 16.25
C LEU A 67 -7.73 3.80 15.13
N ALA A 68 -8.31 2.63 15.38
CA ALA A 68 -9.19 1.95 14.44
C ALA A 68 -10.35 2.85 13.99
N ALA A 69 -10.99 3.55 14.93
CA ALA A 69 -12.08 4.47 14.66
C ALA A 69 -11.64 5.67 13.78
N LYS A 70 -10.42 6.20 13.98
CA LYS A 70 -9.86 7.26 13.12
C LYS A 70 -9.58 6.80 11.71
N LEU A 71 -9.23 5.53 11.51
CA LEU A 71 -8.90 4.97 10.20
C LEU A 71 -10.14 4.51 9.42
N LEU A 72 -11.17 4.01 10.12
CA LEU A 72 -12.36 3.47 9.48
C LEU A 72 -13.06 4.49 8.57
N ASN A 73 -13.42 4.04 7.37
CA ASN A 73 -14.08 4.81 6.31
C ASN A 73 -13.29 6.02 5.80
N GLN A 74 -11.98 6.10 6.07
CA GLN A 74 -11.13 7.16 5.52
C GLN A 74 -10.74 6.86 4.07
N HIS A 75 -10.84 7.88 3.23
CA HIS A 75 -10.31 7.84 1.87
C HIS A 75 -8.85 8.28 1.88
N LEU A 76 -7.95 7.34 1.63
CA LEU A 76 -6.53 7.65 1.51
C LEU A 76 -6.19 8.10 0.10
N LEU A 77 -5.27 9.07 0.02
CA LEU A 77 -4.59 9.44 -1.20
C LEU A 77 -3.11 9.10 -1.06
N VAL A 78 -2.74 7.94 -1.60
CA VAL A 78 -1.40 7.38 -1.55
C VAL A 78 -0.64 7.82 -2.80
N ARG A 79 0.56 8.36 -2.62
CA ARG A 79 1.45 8.71 -3.72
C ARG A 79 2.55 7.66 -3.83
N GLY A 80 3.04 7.45 -5.03
CA GLY A 80 4.15 6.55 -5.23
C GLY A 80 4.72 6.60 -6.63
N SER A 81 5.61 5.66 -6.87
CA SER A 81 6.23 5.45 -8.17
C SER A 81 6.38 3.96 -8.45
N VAL A 82 6.40 3.61 -9.73
CA VAL A 82 6.69 2.28 -10.23
C VAL A 82 7.83 2.40 -11.23
N ARG A 83 8.94 1.73 -10.93
CA ARG A 83 10.06 1.59 -11.85
C ARG A 83 9.84 0.37 -12.72
N PHE A 84 9.99 0.55 -14.02
CA PHE A 84 10.02 -0.50 -15.01
C PHE A 84 11.42 -0.55 -15.62
N ASP A 85 12.03 -1.73 -15.61
CA ASP A 85 13.21 -2.01 -16.44
C ASP A 85 12.80 -3.08 -17.47
N TRP A 86 13.24 -2.93 -18.72
CA TRP A 86 12.98 -3.90 -19.79
C TRP A 86 14.27 -4.35 -20.47
N ASP A 87 14.22 -5.56 -21.01
CA ASP A 87 15.22 -6.07 -21.94
C ASP A 87 14.81 -5.61 -23.35
N SER A 88 15.61 -4.72 -23.94
CA SER A 88 15.36 -4.17 -25.28
C SER A 88 15.60 -5.17 -26.41
N VAL A 89 16.33 -6.27 -26.18
CA VAL A 89 16.53 -7.32 -27.19
C VAL A 89 15.27 -8.18 -27.32
N ASN A 90 14.65 -8.51 -26.19
CA ASN A 90 13.47 -9.37 -26.15
C ASN A 90 12.14 -8.61 -26.01
N GLU A 91 12.19 -7.28 -25.94
CA GLU A 91 11.06 -6.36 -25.75
C GLU A 91 10.16 -6.71 -24.55
N ARG A 92 10.77 -7.08 -23.41
CA ARG A 92 10.05 -7.56 -22.22
C ARG A 92 10.45 -6.80 -20.96
N VAL A 93 9.48 -6.52 -20.10
CA VAL A 93 9.74 -6.01 -18.74
C VAL A 93 10.42 -7.10 -17.91
N VAL A 94 11.61 -6.79 -17.38
CA VAL A 94 12.41 -7.70 -16.54
C VAL A 94 12.37 -7.32 -15.06
N ARG A 95 12.06 -6.06 -14.75
CA ARG A 95 11.90 -5.57 -13.37
C ARG A 95 10.69 -4.65 -13.27
N LEU A 96 9.91 -4.86 -12.21
CA LEU A 96 8.89 -3.94 -11.77
C LEU A 96 9.07 -3.71 -10.27
N GLU A 97 9.38 -2.50 -9.86
CA GLU A 97 9.56 -2.13 -8.45
C GLU A 97 8.62 -0.98 -8.09
N SER A 98 7.74 -1.20 -7.12
CA SER A 98 6.79 -0.19 -6.67
C SER A 98 7.19 0.36 -5.31
N LYS A 99 7.07 1.68 -5.15
CA LYS A 99 7.27 2.40 -3.89
C LYS A 99 6.08 3.31 -3.66
N PHE A 100 5.34 3.11 -2.58
CA PHE A 100 4.21 3.93 -2.19
C PHE A 100 4.42 4.53 -0.81
N ASP A 101 3.69 5.59 -0.50
CA ASP A 101 3.72 6.28 0.79
C ASP A 101 2.34 6.21 1.46
N ILE A 102 2.12 5.15 2.24
CA ILE A 102 0.94 5.00 3.10
C ILE A 102 1.18 5.70 4.45
N LEU A 103 2.42 5.84 4.88
CA LEU A 103 2.80 6.50 6.14
C LEU A 103 2.24 7.92 6.23
N SER A 104 2.49 8.76 5.22
CA SER A 104 2.09 10.17 5.25
C SER A 104 0.58 10.38 5.43
N PRO A 105 -0.32 9.73 4.66
CA PRO A 105 -1.75 9.89 4.88
C PRO A 105 -2.21 9.30 6.22
N ILE A 106 -1.63 8.20 6.70
CA ILE A 106 -1.94 7.65 8.03
C ILE A 106 -1.53 8.62 9.15
N LEU A 107 -0.32 9.19 9.07
CA LEU A 107 0.18 10.19 10.04
C LEU A 107 -0.78 11.37 10.16
N LYS A 108 -1.33 11.85 9.04
CA LYS A 108 -2.33 12.93 9.03
C LYS A 108 -3.61 12.55 9.76
N LEU A 109 -4.06 11.30 9.64
CA LEU A 109 -5.28 10.83 10.30
C LEU A 109 -5.09 10.64 11.80
N VAL A 110 -3.95 10.10 12.23
CA VAL A 110 -3.73 9.72 13.64
C VAL A 110 -3.03 10.80 14.46
N GLY A 111 -2.39 11.77 13.80
CA GLY A 111 -1.94 13.04 14.38
C GLY A 111 -0.59 13.02 15.10
N SER A 112 0.07 11.85 15.22
CA SER A 112 1.40 11.74 15.84
C SER A 112 2.16 10.53 15.32
N LEU A 113 3.51 10.60 15.35
CA LEU A 113 4.36 9.46 14.99
C LEU A 113 4.21 8.30 15.97
N GLU A 114 3.99 8.58 17.26
CA GLU A 114 3.70 7.53 18.26
C GLU A 114 2.48 6.69 17.86
N ASN A 115 1.41 7.36 17.42
CA ASN A 115 0.21 6.67 16.94
C ASN A 115 0.48 5.91 15.63
N VAL A 116 1.33 6.44 14.74
CA VAL A 116 1.75 5.72 13.51
C VAL A 116 2.47 4.43 13.86
N VAL A 117 3.39 4.46 14.83
CA VAL A 117 4.10 3.26 15.30
C VAL A 117 3.08 2.22 15.76
N ARG A 118 2.12 2.59 16.61
CA ARG A 118 1.05 1.69 17.07
C ARG A 118 0.19 1.14 15.92
N VAL A 119 -0.12 1.95 14.91
CA VAL A 119 -0.87 1.50 13.74
C VAL A 119 -0.11 0.44 12.95
N PHE A 120 1.21 0.59 12.79
CA PHE A 120 2.01 -0.32 11.95
C PHE A 120 2.73 -1.44 12.71
N GLU A 121 2.70 -1.46 14.05
CA GLU A 121 3.45 -2.39 14.90
C GLU A 121 3.21 -3.87 14.54
N GLU A 122 1.94 -4.28 14.44
CA GLU A 122 1.52 -5.64 14.07
C GLU A 122 0.71 -5.66 12.77
N ALA A 123 0.81 -4.59 11.97
CA ALA A 123 0.08 -4.50 10.72
C ALA A 123 0.62 -5.50 9.68
N LEU A 124 -0.28 -6.05 8.87
CA LEU A 124 0.07 -6.95 7.76
C LEU A 124 0.34 -6.19 6.45
N VAL A 125 0.59 -4.88 6.56
CA VAL A 125 0.99 -3.98 5.49
C VAL A 125 2.08 -3.04 6.00
N THR A 126 3.13 -2.83 5.19
CA THR A 126 4.21 -1.91 5.56
C THR A 126 3.84 -0.44 5.32
N PRO A 127 4.56 0.52 5.93
CA PRO A 127 4.35 1.94 5.62
C PRO A 127 4.58 2.31 4.15
N GLU A 128 5.34 1.49 3.41
CA GLU A 128 5.53 1.64 1.95
C GLU A 128 4.44 0.94 1.11
N GLY A 129 3.43 0.34 1.74
CA GLY A 129 2.32 -0.32 1.07
C GLY A 129 2.59 -1.73 0.55
N ARG A 130 3.58 -2.44 1.11
CA ARG A 130 3.79 -3.87 0.80
C ARG A 130 2.95 -4.74 1.72
N PHE A 131 2.23 -5.72 1.17
CA PHE A 131 1.50 -6.71 1.98
C PHE A 131 2.44 -7.82 2.47
N LEU A 132 2.42 -8.09 3.78
CA LEU A 132 3.30 -9.08 4.42
C LEU A 132 2.78 -10.53 4.35
N LEU A 133 1.53 -10.71 3.94
CA LEU A 133 0.90 -12.03 3.81
C LEU A 133 1.44 -12.85 2.63
N ILE A 134 2.19 -12.23 1.72
CA ILE A 134 2.78 -12.87 0.54
C ILE A 134 3.96 -13.78 0.93
N ASP A 135 4.62 -13.53 2.07
CA ASP A 135 5.81 -14.28 2.50
C ASP A 135 5.49 -15.54 3.32
N LYS A 136 4.22 -15.80 3.65
CA LYS A 136 3.79 -16.97 4.44
C LYS A 136 3.19 -18.11 3.62
N ILE A 137 3.17 -17.99 2.29
CA ILE A 137 2.77 -19.06 1.38
C ILE A 137 4.00 -19.48 0.57
N LYS A 138 4.94 -20.14 1.25
CA LYS A 138 6.01 -20.94 0.63
C LYS A 138 6.20 -22.20 1.43
#